data_AF-A0A5E8VKJ5-F1
#
_entry.id   AF-A0A5E8VKJ5-F1
#
_cell.length_a   1.000
_cell.length_b   1.000
_cell.length_c   1.000
_cell.angle_alpha   90.00
_cell.angle_beta   90.00
_cell.angle_gamma   90.00
#
_symmetry.space_group_name_H-M   'P 1'
#
loop_
_entity.id
_entity.type
_entity.pdbx_description
1 polymer ?
#
loop_
_entity_poly.entity_id
_entity_poly.type
_entity_poly.pdbx_seq_one_letter_code
_entity_poly.pdbx_strand_id
1 'polypeptide(L)'
;MPSAPQWFFRNRETGAITVAQWPNLLLWIVIVAGVLLWIWPSAGKASIGLTIVLKGGLIIWGVDEIVRGVNPWRRCLGAAVVIYALTTLLL
;
A
#
# COMPACT_ATOMS: atom_id res chain seq x y z
N MET A 1 -18.49 -6.64 23.88
CA MET A 1 -17.70 -5.99 22.80
C MET A 1 -16.32 -6.64 22.74
N PRO A 2 -15.73 -6.88 21.55
CA PRO A 2 -14.36 -7.37 21.46
C PRO A 2 -13.40 -6.42 22.20
N SER A 3 -12.33 -6.95 22.78
CA SER A 3 -11.29 -6.13 23.41
C SER A 3 -10.66 -5.17 22.38
N ALA A 4 -10.17 -4.00 22.81
CA ALA A 4 -9.62 -2.99 21.91
C ALA A 4 -8.58 -3.54 20.91
N PRO A 5 -7.64 -4.43 21.29
CA PRO A 5 -6.72 -5.05 20.34
C PRO A 5 -7.43 -5.94 19.32
N GLN A 6 -8.39 -6.76 19.75
CA GLN A 6 -9.15 -7.59 18.83
C GLN A 6 -9.96 -6.74 17.87
N TRP A 7 -10.59 -5.67 18.32
CA TRP A 7 -11.33 -4.75 17.46
C TRP A 7 -10.43 -4.12 16.39
N PHE A 8 -9.19 -3.78 16.75
CA PHE A 8 -8.24 -3.12 15.85
C PHE A 8 -7.80 -4.00 14.66
N PHE A 9 -7.66 -5.32 14.88
CA PHE A 9 -7.26 -6.27 13.84
C PHE A 9 -8.41 -7.08 13.23
N ARG A 10 -9.61 -7.03 13.81
CA ARG A 10 -10.75 -7.81 13.33
C ARG A 10 -11.31 -7.23 12.04
N ASN A 11 -11.40 -8.06 11.02
CA ASN A 11 -12.06 -7.77 9.75
C ASN A 11 -13.57 -7.56 9.99
N ARG A 12 -14.11 -6.45 9.49
CA ARG A 12 -15.52 -6.08 9.69
C ARG A 12 -16.51 -6.86 8.82
N GLU A 13 -16.04 -7.55 7.80
CA GLU A 13 -16.89 -8.37 6.90
C GLU A 13 -16.97 -9.81 7.38
N THR A 14 -15.84 -10.40 7.77
CA THR A 14 -15.76 -11.83 8.13
C THR A 14 -15.71 -12.08 9.63
N GLY A 15 -15.36 -11.08 10.43
CA GLY A 15 -15.14 -11.22 11.87
C GLY A 15 -13.83 -11.92 12.23
N ALA A 16 -12.99 -12.34 11.27
CA ALA A 16 -11.69 -12.94 11.53
C ALA A 16 -10.62 -11.89 11.87
N ILE A 17 -9.52 -12.29 12.52
CA ILE A 17 -8.36 -11.42 12.70
C ILE A 17 -7.60 -11.32 11.38
N THR A 18 -7.31 -10.11 10.91
CA THR A 18 -6.62 -9.85 9.63
C THR A 18 -5.51 -8.83 9.84
N VAL A 19 -4.26 -9.30 9.80
CA VAL A 19 -3.07 -8.45 9.88
C VAL A 19 -2.52 -8.14 8.49
N ALA A 20 -2.48 -9.15 7.62
CA ALA A 20 -2.07 -9.03 6.23
C ALA A 20 -3.10 -9.67 5.31
N GLN A 21 -3.12 -9.23 4.07
CA GLN A 21 -3.96 -9.76 3.00
C GLN A 21 -3.08 -9.96 1.77
N TRP A 22 -3.52 -10.84 0.87
CA TRP A 22 -2.90 -10.98 -0.43
C TRP A 22 -2.91 -9.65 -1.20
N PRO A 23 -1.87 -9.36 -2.00
CA PRO A 23 -1.83 -8.19 -2.85
C PRO A 23 -3.02 -8.17 -3.80
N ASN A 24 -3.71 -7.04 -3.87
CA ASN A 24 -4.64 -6.78 -4.97
C ASN A 24 -3.88 -6.41 -6.25
N LEU A 25 -4.59 -6.31 -7.36
CA LEU A 25 -3.98 -6.02 -8.67
C LEU A 25 -3.10 -4.76 -8.65
N LEU A 26 -3.56 -3.69 -7.98
CA LEU A 26 -2.81 -2.45 -7.91
C LEU A 26 -1.50 -2.61 -7.15
N LEU A 27 -1.50 -3.35 -6.04
CA LEU A 27 -0.28 -3.63 -5.29
C LEU A 27 0.67 -4.53 -6.09
N TRP A 28 0.16 -5.47 -6.89
CA TRP A 28 0.99 -6.25 -7.82
C TRP A 28 1.68 -5.37 -8.87
N ILE A 29 0.98 -4.38 -9.44
CA ILE A 29 1.58 -3.43 -10.38
C ILE A 29 2.72 -2.66 -9.72
N VAL A 30 2.51 -2.18 -8.49
CA VAL A 30 3.55 -1.49 -7.69
C VAL A 30 4.74 -2.41 -7.44
N ILE A 31 4.50 -3.65 -7.02
CA ILE A 31 5.56 -4.64 -6.76
C ILE A 31 6.38 -4.88 -8.04
N VAL A 32 5.72 -5.13 -9.16
CA VAL A 32 6.42 -5.37 -10.45
C VAL A 32 7.23 -4.15 -10.86
N ALA A 33 6.67 -2.94 -10.76
CA ALA A 33 7.39 -1.71 -11.06
C ALA A 33 8.63 -1.52 -10.17
N GLY A 34 8.51 -1.82 -8.88
CA GLY A 34 9.62 -1.76 -7.92
C GLY A 34 10.71 -2.79 -8.21
N VAL A 35 10.32 -4.03 -8.53
CA VAL A 35 11.26 -5.08 -8.93
C VAL A 35 12.00 -4.69 -10.21
N LEU A 36 11.31 -4.14 -11.21
CA LEU A 36 11.94 -3.68 -12.45
C LEU A 36 12.94 -2.54 -12.20
N LEU A 37 12.60 -1.57 -11.35
CA LEU A 37 13.54 -0.51 -10.95
C LEU A 37 14.75 -1.06 -10.20
N TRP A 38 14.56 -2.09 -9.39
CA TRP A 38 15.63 -2.69 -8.59
C TRP A 38 16.61 -3.49 -9.45
N ILE A 39 16.13 -4.29 -10.40
CA ILE A 39 16.98 -5.11 -11.28
C ILE A 39 17.52 -4.34 -12.49
N TRP A 40 16.86 -3.23 -12.87
CA TRP A 40 17.24 -2.40 -14.02
C TRP A 40 17.29 -0.91 -13.68
N PRO A 41 18.22 -0.48 -12.81
CA PRO A 41 18.29 0.91 -12.37
C PRO A 41 18.67 1.90 -13.48
N SER A 42 19.40 1.44 -14.51
CA SER A 42 19.91 2.26 -15.62
C SER A 42 18.98 2.36 -16.85
N ALA A 43 17.67 2.10 -16.70
CA ALA A 43 16.70 2.09 -17.80
C ALA A 43 16.35 3.48 -18.40
N GLY A 44 17.05 4.54 -18.01
CA GLY A 44 16.89 5.89 -18.55
C GLY A 44 15.46 6.44 -18.38
N LYS A 45 14.80 6.80 -19.48
CA LYS A 45 13.42 7.33 -19.46
C LYS A 45 12.40 6.34 -18.89
N ALA A 46 12.64 5.04 -19.03
CA ALA A 46 11.76 4.02 -18.47
C ALA A 46 11.77 4.05 -16.93
N SER A 47 12.91 4.36 -16.30
CA SER A 47 13.02 4.51 -14.85
C SER A 47 12.10 5.62 -14.32
N ILE A 48 11.91 6.70 -15.08
CA ILE A 48 10.99 7.79 -14.72
C ILE A 48 9.55 7.28 -14.71
N GLY A 49 9.13 6.62 -15.79
CA GLY A 49 7.79 6.04 -15.91
C GLY A 49 7.50 5.02 -14.80
N LEU A 50 8.44 4.10 -14.55
CA LEU A 50 8.32 3.11 -13.48
C LEU A 50 8.26 3.76 -12.09
N THR A 51 8.99 4.85 -11.86
CA THR A 51 8.94 5.59 -10.59
C THR A 51 7.58 6.25 -10.38
N ILE A 52 7.00 6.82 -11.44
CA ILE A 52 5.65 7.40 -11.39
C ILE A 52 4.61 6.31 -11.07
N VAL A 53 4.70 5.15 -11.75
CA VAL A 53 3.80 4.00 -11.50
C VAL A 53 3.95 3.49 -10.07
N LEU A 54 5.19 3.34 -9.58
CA LEU A 54 5.47 2.90 -8.23
C LEU A 54 4.88 3.86 -7.19
N LYS A 55 5.27 5.13 -7.23
CA LYS A 55 4.86 6.13 -6.21
C LYS A 55 3.38 6.45 -6.32
N GLY A 56 2.87 6.68 -7.53
CA GLY A 56 1.45 6.93 -7.79
C GLY A 56 0.59 5.75 -7.40
N GLY A 57 1.01 4.53 -7.72
CA GLY A 57 0.32 3.30 -7.33
C GLY A 57 0.28 3.12 -5.81
N LEU A 58 1.39 3.40 -5.09
CA LEU A 58 1.41 3.37 -3.62
C LEU A 58 0.45 4.40 -3.00
N ILE A 59 0.38 5.62 -3.55
CA ILE A 59 -0.55 6.65 -3.07
C ILE A 59 -2.00 6.21 -3.29
N ILE A 60 -2.34 5.78 -4.51
CA ILE A 60 -3.70 5.33 -4.84
C ILE A 60 -4.11 4.15 -3.96
N TRP A 61 -3.22 3.16 -3.82
CA TRP A 61 -3.47 2.00 -2.97
C TRP A 61 -3.65 2.39 -1.50
N GLY A 62 -2.77 3.24 -0.97
CA GLY A 62 -2.84 3.66 0.43
C GLY A 62 -4.09 4.50 0.74
N VAL A 63 -4.53 5.35 -0.19
CA VAL A 63 -5.80 6.09 -0.08
C VAL A 63 -7.00 5.15 -0.11
N ASP A 64 -7.01 4.17 -1.01
CA ASP A 64 -8.06 3.15 -1.06
C ASP A 64 -8.13 2.38 0.27
N GLU A 65 -6.98 2.02 0.84
CA GLU A 65 -6.92 1.33 2.13
C GLU A 65 -7.38 2.20 3.31
N ILE A 66 -7.12 3.52 3.30
CA ILE A 66 -7.65 4.45 4.32
C ILE A 66 -9.19 4.48 4.28
N VAL A 67 -9.77 4.55 3.07
CA VAL A 67 -11.22 4.72 2.88
C VAL A 67 -11.96 3.39 3.07
N ARG A 68 -11.45 2.32 2.47
CA ARG A 68 -12.11 1.02 2.33
C ARG A 68 -11.45 -0.12 3.10
N GLY A 69 -10.37 0.15 3.85
CA GLY A 69 -9.70 -0.88 4.63
C GLY A 69 -10.63 -1.57 5.62
N VAL A 70 -10.52 -2.91 5.67
CA VAL A 70 -11.43 -3.82 6.38
C VAL A 70 -11.37 -3.70 7.91
N ASN A 71 -10.31 -3.08 8.44
CA ASN A 71 -10.11 -2.83 9.87
C ASN A 71 -9.23 -1.57 10.10
N PRO A 72 -9.21 -1.03 11.33
CA PRO A 72 -8.41 0.14 11.67
C PRO A 72 -6.90 -0.03 11.40
N TRP A 73 -6.34 -1.22 11.68
CA TRP A 73 -4.94 -1.53 11.38
C TRP A 73 -4.59 -1.29 9.91
N ARG A 74 -5.40 -1.82 9.01
CA ARG A 74 -5.24 -1.67 7.56
C ARG A 74 -5.33 -0.21 7.12
N ARG A 75 -6.25 0.56 7.69
CA ARG A 75 -6.36 2.01 7.41
C ARG A 75 -5.11 2.77 7.86
N CYS A 76 -4.56 2.44 9.03
CA CYS A 76 -3.30 3.01 9.51
C CYS A 76 -2.12 2.64 8.60
N LEU A 77 -2.06 1.40 8.12
CA LEU A 77 -1.06 0.97 7.14
C LEU A 77 -1.16 1.79 5.84
N GLY A 78 -2.37 1.97 5.32
CA GLY A 78 -2.62 2.84 4.16
C GLY A 78 -2.10 4.26 4.38
N ALA A 79 -2.42 4.87 5.52
CA ALA A 79 -1.94 6.20 5.88
C ALA A 79 -0.41 6.29 5.98
N ALA A 80 0.23 5.30 6.62
CA ALA A 80 1.69 5.25 6.71
C ALA A 80 2.35 5.17 5.33
N VAL A 81 1.79 4.35 4.43
CA VAL A 81 2.29 4.21 3.05
C VAL A 81 2.09 5.50 2.24
N VAL A 82 0.95 6.19 2.36
CA VAL A 82 0.73 7.48 1.71
C VAL A 82 1.74 8.53 2.21
N ILE A 83 1.93 8.62 3.53
CA ILE A 83 2.91 9.55 4.11
C ILE A 83 4.31 9.26 3.57
N TYR A 84 4.73 8.00 3.57
CA TYR A 84 6.03 7.59 3.02
C TYR A 84 6.17 7.92 1.52
N ALA A 85 5.14 7.63 0.71
CA ALA A 85 5.18 7.91 -0.71
C ALA A 85 5.23 9.42 -1.01
N LEU A 86 4.55 10.24 -0.21
CA LEU A 86 4.60 11.70 -0.33
C LEU A 86 5.92 12.29 0.15
N THR A 87 6.47 11.84 1.28
CA THR A 87 7.76 12.33 1.77
C THR A 87 8.89 12.01 0.81
N THR A 88 8.91 10.78 0.27
CA THR A 88 9.91 10.38 -0.74
C THR A 88 9.66 10.99 -2.12
N LEU A 89 8.49 11.56 -2.39
CA LEU A 89 8.22 12.31 -3.62
C LEU A 89 8.68 13.77 -3.52
N LEU A 90 8.62 14.36 -2.32
CA LEU A 90 8.90 15.77 -2.07
C LEU A 90 10.36 16.05 -1.65
N LEU A 91 11.09 15.02 -1.19
CA LEU A 91 12.51 15.06 -0.82
C LEU A 91 13.38 14.44 -1.93
#